data_AF-A0A835YBM6-F1
#
_entry.id   AF-A0A835YBM6-F1
#
_cell.length_a   1.000
_cell.length_b   1.000
_cell.length_c   1.000
_cell.angle_alpha   90.00
_cell.angle_beta   90.00
_cell.angle_gamma   90.00
#
_symmetry.space_group_name_H-M   'P 1'
#
loop_
_entity.id
_entity.type
_entity.pdbx_description
1 polymer ?
#
loop_
_entity_poly.entity_id
_entity_poly.type
_entity_poly.pdbx_seq_one_letter_code
_entity_poly.pdbx_strand_id
1 'polypeptide(L)'
;MALARELSVRESKRNSKKALVVVPMPSLPKLAEHRSGSIQIKGLDVEARKILEKFDADGDGYVDTEELGIVVAELVKTKFKGRLYLWGLAAITFALVMILGCGFGLTWAVLMANKDTSVKNNIWVVRGTDDPLRAASSSYTVRNNVMVPRGGSATSRLAVSTATLTRRVPLGANVTTAELAALTRVHLKSSSGAEAGFVVTGFQEQAGQIYLNAMYGTVVVKQGQVVSSSGKLASILGDFTWNEVTGIITPSS
;
A
#
# COMPACT_ATOMS: atom_id res chain seq x y z
N MET A 1 -47.87 -99.67 79.42
CA MET A 1 -48.32 -98.37 78.85
C MET A 1 -48.65 -97.40 79.99
N ALA A 2 -47.66 -96.67 80.54
CA ALA A 2 -47.93 -95.62 81.55
C ALA A 2 -46.73 -94.69 81.85
N LEU A 3 -45.73 -94.53 80.97
CA LEU A 3 -44.54 -93.71 81.27
C LEU A 3 -44.01 -92.91 80.07
N ALA A 4 -44.89 -92.44 79.18
CA ALA A 4 -44.46 -91.62 78.03
C ALA A 4 -45.34 -90.40 77.73
N ARG A 5 -46.22 -89.98 78.66
CA ARG A 5 -47.11 -88.82 78.44
C ARG A 5 -47.05 -87.70 79.50
N GLU A 6 -46.29 -87.86 80.58
CA GLU A 6 -46.26 -86.87 81.68
C GLU A 6 -44.98 -86.01 81.72
N LEU A 7 -43.95 -86.29 80.91
CA LEU A 7 -42.73 -85.46 80.86
C LEU A 7 -42.75 -84.37 79.77
N SER A 8 -43.66 -84.46 78.80
CA SER A 8 -43.78 -83.49 77.69
C SER A 8 -44.47 -82.17 78.06
N VAL A 9 -45.08 -82.06 79.25
CA VAL A 9 -45.93 -80.90 79.61
C VAL A 9 -45.28 -79.96 80.64
N ARG A 10 -44.20 -80.37 81.32
CA ARG A 10 -43.53 -79.53 82.33
C ARG A 10 -42.31 -78.74 81.85
N GLU A 11 -41.74 -79.05 80.70
CA GLU A 11 -40.59 -78.29 80.15
C GLU A 11 -40.98 -77.09 79.26
N SER A 12 -42.25 -76.99 78.85
CA SER A 12 -42.73 -75.92 77.96
C SER A 12 -43.00 -74.57 78.64
N LYS A 13 -43.03 -74.49 79.98
CA LYS A 13 -43.45 -73.26 80.70
C LYS A 13 -42.36 -72.49 81.46
N ARG A 14 -41.09 -72.92 81.43
CA ARG A 14 -40.04 -72.25 82.22
C ARG A 14 -39.02 -71.41 81.44
N ASN A 15 -38.97 -71.51 80.10
CA ASN A 15 -37.98 -70.76 79.28
C ASN A 15 -38.54 -69.63 78.41
N SER A 16 -39.78 -69.17 78.65
CA SER A 16 -40.43 -68.12 77.84
C SER A 16 -40.43 -66.73 78.49
N LYS A 17 -39.45 -66.39 79.35
CA LYS A 17 -39.34 -65.03 79.90
C LYS A 17 -37.91 -64.53 79.98
N LYS A 18 -37.65 -63.56 79.08
CA LYS A 18 -36.76 -62.40 79.21
C LYS A 18 -35.26 -62.58 78.94
N ALA A 19 -34.91 -62.51 77.66
CA ALA A 19 -33.74 -61.76 77.18
C ALA A 19 -33.98 -61.35 75.71
N LEU A 20 -34.68 -60.24 75.48
CA LEU A 20 -34.74 -59.62 74.15
C LEU A 20 -33.55 -58.65 74.05
N VAL A 21 -32.42 -59.15 73.59
CA VAL A 21 -31.34 -58.32 73.08
C VAL A 21 -31.83 -57.73 71.76
N VAL A 22 -32.03 -56.42 71.75
CA VAL A 22 -32.37 -55.65 70.55
C VAL A 22 -31.17 -55.70 69.61
N VAL A 23 -31.25 -56.57 68.60
CA VAL A 23 -30.37 -56.54 67.44
C VAL A 23 -31.06 -55.66 66.39
N PRO A 24 -30.43 -54.59 65.87
CA PRO A 24 -31.02 -53.79 64.81
C PRO A 24 -31.08 -54.65 63.53
N MET A 25 -32.29 -54.89 63.04
CA MET A 25 -32.48 -55.48 61.71
C MET A 25 -32.12 -54.44 60.63
N PRO A 26 -31.46 -54.85 59.54
CA PRO A 26 -31.24 -53.99 58.39
C PRO A 26 -32.58 -53.57 57.79
N SER A 27 -32.75 -52.27 57.56
CA SER A 27 -33.89 -51.72 56.85
C SER A 27 -34.01 -52.38 55.47
N LEU A 28 -35.14 -53.04 55.25
CA LEU A 28 -35.57 -53.57 53.96
C LEU A 28 -35.47 -52.47 52.88
N PRO A 29 -35.06 -52.79 51.64
CA PRO A 29 -35.21 -51.87 50.52
C PRO A 29 -36.71 -51.58 50.37
N LYS A 30 -37.05 -50.29 50.38
CA LYS A 30 -38.41 -49.78 50.21
C LYS A 30 -38.87 -50.22 48.81
N LEU A 31 -39.75 -51.22 48.74
CA LEU A 31 -40.32 -51.67 47.47
C LEU A 31 -41.06 -50.51 46.81
N ALA A 32 -40.72 -50.27 45.54
CA ALA A 32 -41.22 -49.21 44.69
C ALA A 32 -42.76 -49.15 44.70
N GLU A 33 -43.27 -48.08 45.29
CA GLU A 33 -44.65 -47.65 45.15
C GLU A 33 -44.79 -47.05 43.74
N HIS A 34 -45.62 -47.64 42.88
CA HIS A 34 -45.89 -47.07 41.55
C HIS A 34 -46.70 -45.77 41.73
N ARG A 35 -46.01 -44.67 41.93
CA ARG A 35 -46.60 -43.34 42.07
C ARG A 35 -47.11 -42.89 40.71
N SER A 36 -48.38 -42.53 40.66
CA SER A 36 -48.99 -41.97 39.46
C SER A 36 -48.26 -40.67 39.11
N GLY A 37 -47.49 -40.67 38.02
CA GLY A 37 -46.68 -39.53 37.58
C GLY A 37 -45.19 -39.81 37.33
N SER A 38 -44.69 -41.03 37.57
CA SER A 38 -43.28 -41.38 37.32
C SER A 38 -43.04 -41.96 35.93
N ILE A 39 -41.85 -41.71 35.36
CA ILE A 39 -41.45 -42.17 34.02
C ILE A 39 -40.39 -43.26 34.12
N GLN A 40 -40.62 -44.42 33.51
CA GLN A 40 -39.65 -45.52 33.46
C GLN A 40 -38.49 -45.25 32.50
N ILE A 41 -37.26 -45.23 33.01
CA ILE A 41 -36.06 -44.88 32.23
C ILE A 41 -35.66 -46.00 31.25
N LYS A 42 -35.98 -47.26 31.59
CA LYS A 42 -35.54 -48.45 30.83
C LYS A 42 -36.16 -48.59 29.44
N GLY A 43 -37.27 -47.90 29.16
CA GLY A 43 -38.01 -47.96 27.89
C GLY A 43 -37.69 -46.82 26.91
N LEU A 44 -36.82 -45.88 27.28
CA LEU A 44 -36.53 -44.69 26.47
C LEU A 44 -35.29 -44.86 25.58
N ASP A 45 -35.22 -44.01 24.56
CA ASP A 45 -34.07 -43.91 23.64
C ASP A 45 -32.74 -43.65 24.38
N VAL A 46 -31.63 -44.12 23.81
CA VAL A 46 -30.31 -44.15 24.46
C VAL A 46 -29.84 -42.75 24.87
N GLU A 47 -30.17 -41.70 24.11
CA GLU A 47 -29.80 -40.33 24.46
C GLU A 47 -30.67 -39.78 25.59
N ALA A 48 -31.98 -40.01 25.53
CA ALA A 48 -32.92 -39.59 26.57
C ALA A 48 -32.63 -40.30 27.91
N ARG A 49 -32.25 -41.58 27.85
CA ARG A 49 -31.85 -42.38 29.01
C ARG A 49 -30.62 -41.82 29.71
N LYS A 50 -29.56 -41.47 28.98
CA LYS A 50 -28.33 -40.88 29.57
C LYS A 50 -28.57 -39.52 30.22
N ILE A 51 -29.58 -38.79 29.75
CA ILE A 51 -29.95 -37.50 30.32
C ILE A 51 -30.74 -37.75 31.60
N LEU A 52 -31.77 -38.59 31.56
CA LEU A 52 -32.64 -38.88 32.71
C LEU A 52 -31.89 -39.62 33.85
N GLU A 53 -30.95 -40.51 33.54
CA GLU A 53 -30.10 -41.18 34.55
C GLU A 53 -29.21 -40.21 35.33
N LYS A 54 -28.94 -39.00 34.81
CA LYS A 54 -28.20 -37.97 35.56
C LYS A 54 -29.05 -37.20 36.56
N PHE A 55 -30.37 -37.31 36.44
CA PHE A 55 -31.34 -36.55 37.23
C PHE A 55 -32.20 -37.44 38.14
N ASP A 56 -32.12 -38.77 37.96
CA ASP A 56 -32.56 -39.80 38.91
C ASP A 56 -31.65 -39.74 40.15
N ALA A 57 -32.07 -38.98 41.16
CA ALA A 57 -31.24 -38.66 42.32
C ALA A 57 -31.22 -39.78 43.36
N ASP A 58 -32.25 -40.62 43.37
CA ASP A 58 -32.39 -41.74 44.29
C ASP A 58 -32.01 -43.11 43.68
N GLY A 59 -31.81 -43.16 42.36
CA GLY A 59 -31.31 -44.32 41.62
C GLY A 59 -32.33 -45.45 41.47
N ASP A 60 -33.62 -45.13 41.59
CA ASP A 60 -34.70 -46.12 41.57
C ASP A 60 -35.09 -46.58 40.16
N GLY A 61 -34.54 -45.91 39.12
CA GLY A 61 -34.78 -46.21 37.72
C GLY A 61 -36.09 -45.63 37.16
N TYR A 62 -36.74 -44.76 37.92
CA TYR A 62 -37.88 -43.94 37.56
C TYR A 62 -37.51 -42.47 37.77
N VAL A 63 -38.14 -41.58 37.02
CA VAL A 63 -38.03 -40.13 37.28
C VAL A 63 -39.36 -39.63 37.80
N ASP A 64 -39.35 -39.10 39.01
CA ASP A 64 -40.54 -38.56 39.67
C ASP A 64 -40.85 -37.13 39.20
N THR A 65 -42.10 -36.70 39.42
CA THR A 65 -42.56 -35.36 38.99
C THR A 65 -41.78 -34.20 39.60
N GLU A 66 -41.18 -34.41 40.78
CA GLU A 66 -40.35 -33.41 41.47
C GLU A 66 -38.97 -33.28 40.81
N GLU A 67 -38.36 -34.40 40.43
CA GLU A 67 -37.07 -34.44 39.71
C GLU A 67 -37.20 -33.90 38.29
N LEU A 68 -38.30 -34.24 37.61
CA LEU A 68 -38.63 -33.69 36.31
C LEU A 68 -38.82 -32.16 36.36
N GLY A 69 -39.36 -31.64 37.47
CA GLY A 69 -39.47 -30.20 37.72
C GLY A 69 -38.11 -29.48 37.75
N ILE A 70 -37.09 -30.12 38.33
CA ILE A 70 -35.71 -29.61 38.37
C ILE A 70 -35.09 -29.64 36.97
N VAL A 71 -35.30 -30.73 36.23
CA VAL A 71 -34.83 -30.87 34.84
C VAL A 71 -35.42 -29.80 33.93
N VAL A 72 -36.73 -29.56 34.03
CA VAL A 72 -37.41 -28.52 33.26
C VAL A 72 -36.91 -27.14 33.67
N ALA A 73 -36.72 -26.87 34.96
CA ALA A 73 -36.17 -25.61 35.44
C ALA A 73 -34.75 -25.35 34.91
N GLU A 74 -33.91 -26.38 34.83
CA GLU A 74 -32.54 -26.28 34.33
C GLU A 74 -32.47 -26.13 32.80
N LEU A 75 -33.32 -26.84 32.05
CA LEU A 75 -33.50 -26.68 30.60
C LEU A 75 -34.04 -25.30 30.22
N VAL A 76 -34.97 -24.78 31.02
CA VAL A 76 -35.50 -23.43 30.87
C VAL A 76 -34.38 -22.40 31.14
N LYS A 77 -33.57 -22.60 32.18
CA LYS A 77 -32.44 -21.71 32.53
C LYS A 77 -31.33 -21.70 31.47
N THR A 78 -31.07 -22.82 30.79
CA THR A 78 -30.06 -22.90 29.71
C THR A 78 -30.53 -22.26 28.41
N LYS A 79 -31.84 -22.24 28.14
CA LYS A 79 -32.44 -21.50 26.99
C LYS A 79 -32.43 -19.97 27.20
N PHE A 80 -32.27 -19.50 28.44
CA PHE A 80 -32.29 -18.07 28.79
C PHE A 80 -30.96 -17.30 28.61
N LYS A 81 -30.03 -17.79 27.79
CA LYS A 81 -29.00 -16.90 27.18
C LYS A 81 -29.50 -16.17 25.93
N GLY A 82 -30.80 -16.26 25.63
CA GLY A 82 -31.42 -15.63 24.47
C GLY A 82 -31.27 -14.11 24.41
N ARG A 83 -31.22 -13.38 25.54
CA ARG A 83 -31.10 -11.91 25.50
C ARG A 83 -29.70 -11.46 25.07
N LEU A 84 -28.65 -12.08 25.58
CA LEU A 84 -27.28 -11.77 25.19
C LEU A 84 -27.00 -12.25 23.76
N TYR A 85 -27.53 -13.40 23.38
CA TYR A 85 -27.40 -13.92 22.01
C TYR A 85 -28.16 -13.07 20.99
N LEU A 86 -29.36 -12.58 21.36
CA LEU A 86 -30.14 -11.65 20.52
C LEU A 86 -29.45 -10.29 20.38
N TRP A 87 -28.91 -9.73 21.47
CA TRP A 87 -28.10 -8.51 21.41
C TRP A 87 -26.80 -8.72 20.62
N GLY A 88 -26.16 -9.88 20.74
CA GLY A 88 -24.98 -10.24 19.96
C GLY A 88 -25.29 -10.36 18.46
N LEU A 89 -26.40 -11.02 18.09
CA LEU A 89 -26.85 -11.13 16.71
C LEU A 89 -27.23 -9.76 16.13
N ALA A 90 -27.91 -8.92 16.92
CA ALA A 90 -28.22 -7.55 16.54
C ALA A 90 -26.95 -6.70 16.36
N ALA A 91 -25.94 -6.87 17.23
CA ALA A 91 -24.67 -6.17 17.10
C ALA A 91 -23.88 -6.60 15.86
N ILE A 92 -23.85 -7.89 15.54
CA ILE A 92 -23.17 -8.41 14.33
C ILE A 92 -23.85 -7.92 13.06
N THR A 93 -25.18 -7.96 13.00
CA THR A 93 -25.94 -7.46 11.83
C THR A 93 -25.75 -5.95 11.67
N PHE A 94 -25.79 -5.19 12.77
CA PHE A 94 -25.47 -3.76 12.75
C PHE A 94 -24.03 -3.49 12.28
N ALA A 95 -23.05 -4.24 12.78
CA ALA A 95 -21.66 -4.10 12.36
C ALA A 95 -21.48 -4.40 10.86
N LEU A 96 -22.17 -5.42 10.32
CA LEU A 96 -22.16 -5.74 8.90
C LEU A 96 -22.72 -4.59 8.04
N VAL A 97 -23.85 -4.02 8.44
CA VAL A 97 -24.45 -2.86 7.75
C VAL A 97 -23.53 -1.64 7.85
N MET A 98 -22.91 -1.42 9.02
CA MET A 98 -21.99 -0.32 9.22
C MET A 98 -20.74 -0.45 8.31
N ILE A 99 -20.16 -1.65 8.19
CA ILE A 99 -19.00 -1.90 7.32
C ILE A 99 -19.35 -1.63 5.85
N LEU A 100 -20.52 -2.07 5.40
CA LEU A 100 -21.00 -1.78 4.04
C LEU A 100 -21.20 -0.27 3.83
N GLY A 101 -21.81 0.42 4.80
CA GLY A 101 -21.98 1.87 4.77
C GLY A 101 -20.65 2.63 4.70
N CYS A 102 -19.65 2.20 5.48
CA CYS A 102 -18.30 2.77 5.43
C CYS A 102 -17.64 2.56 4.05
N GLY A 103 -17.79 1.38 3.44
CA GLY A 103 -17.24 1.10 2.10
C GLY A 103 -17.86 1.98 1.02
N PHE A 104 -19.19 2.14 1.05
CA PHE A 104 -19.89 3.08 0.16
C PHE A 104 -19.47 4.53 0.42
N GLY A 105 -19.36 4.94 1.68
CA GLY A 105 -18.92 6.29 2.05
C GLY A 105 -17.50 6.60 1.58
N LEU A 106 -16.57 5.66 1.75
CA LEU A 106 -15.19 5.80 1.26
C LEU A 106 -15.14 5.90 -0.27
N THR A 107 -15.90 5.05 -0.97
CA THR A 107 -15.98 5.06 -2.44
C THR A 107 -16.53 6.40 -2.96
N TRP A 108 -17.57 6.92 -2.31
CA TRP A 108 -18.15 8.21 -2.67
C TRP A 108 -17.20 9.38 -2.37
N ALA A 109 -16.48 9.32 -1.24
CA ALA A 109 -15.48 10.32 -0.88
C ALA A 109 -14.32 10.36 -1.89
N VAL A 110 -13.79 9.21 -2.31
CA VAL A 110 -12.73 9.12 -3.34
C VAL A 110 -13.21 9.63 -4.69
N LEU A 111 -14.46 9.35 -5.06
CA LEU A 111 -15.06 9.87 -6.30
C LEU A 111 -15.12 11.40 -6.27
N MET A 112 -15.51 11.99 -5.15
CA MET A 112 -15.54 13.45 -4.98
C MET A 112 -14.12 14.04 -4.95
N ALA A 113 -13.17 13.36 -4.30
CA ALA A 113 -11.76 13.77 -4.27
C ALA A 113 -11.07 13.68 -5.65
N ASN A 114 -11.55 12.86 -6.58
CA ASN A 114 -11.00 12.78 -7.94
C ASN A 114 -11.71 13.70 -8.95
N LYS A 115 -12.67 14.54 -8.53
CA LYS A 115 -13.33 15.55 -9.38
C LYS A 115 -12.63 16.91 -9.34
N ASP A 116 -11.32 16.94 -9.14
CA ASP A 116 -10.58 18.15 -8.78
C ASP A 116 -10.18 19.07 -9.95
N THR A 117 -10.67 18.80 -11.17
CA THR A 117 -10.38 19.64 -12.32
C THR A 117 -11.66 20.17 -12.97
N SER A 118 -11.73 21.48 -13.13
CA SER A 118 -12.81 22.16 -13.85
C SER A 118 -12.19 23.10 -14.88
N VAL A 119 -12.88 23.30 -16.00
CA VAL A 119 -12.43 24.23 -17.03
C VAL A 119 -13.19 25.54 -16.83
N LYS A 120 -12.47 26.61 -16.48
CA LYS A 120 -13.00 27.98 -16.44
C LYS A 120 -12.18 28.86 -17.37
N ASN A 121 -12.84 29.69 -18.19
CA ASN A 121 -12.16 30.62 -19.11
C ASN A 121 -11.09 29.96 -19.99
N ASN A 122 -11.41 28.79 -20.58
CA ASN A 122 -10.48 27.97 -21.39
C ASN A 122 -9.21 27.47 -20.66
N ILE A 123 -9.11 27.61 -19.34
CA ILE A 123 -7.98 27.15 -18.53
C ILE A 123 -8.48 26.11 -17.54
N TRP A 124 -7.73 25.02 -17.38
CA TRP A 124 -7.97 24.04 -16.33
C TRP A 124 -7.65 24.68 -14.98
N VAL A 125 -8.59 24.68 -14.05
CA VAL A 125 -8.43 25.21 -12.68
C VAL A 125 -8.71 24.11 -11.66
N VAL A 126 -8.11 24.23 -10.48
CA VAL A 126 -8.38 23.36 -9.34
C VAL A 126 -9.80 23.64 -8.84
N ARG A 127 -10.57 22.63 -8.46
CA ARG A 127 -11.95 22.86 -7.99
C ARG A 127 -11.95 23.51 -6.59
N GLY A 128 -12.48 24.73 -6.48
CA GLY A 128 -12.64 25.45 -5.21
C GLY A 128 -11.67 26.61 -5.00
N THR A 129 -10.59 26.66 -5.78
CA THR A 129 -9.72 27.82 -5.93
C THR A 129 -9.73 28.24 -7.39
N ASP A 130 -9.81 29.53 -7.72
CA ASP A 130 -9.66 29.98 -9.13
C ASP A 130 -8.20 29.91 -9.61
N ASP A 131 -7.41 29.04 -8.97
CA ASP A 131 -6.02 28.81 -9.30
C ASP A 131 -5.94 27.85 -10.50
N PRO A 132 -5.16 28.20 -11.54
CA PRO A 132 -4.94 27.33 -12.67
C PRO A 132 -4.27 26.03 -12.23
N LEU A 133 -4.67 24.93 -12.85
CA LEU A 133 -4.13 23.60 -12.67
C LEU A 133 -2.65 23.62 -13.07
N ARG A 134 -1.77 23.60 -12.08
CA ARG A 134 -0.33 23.63 -12.29
C ARG A 134 0.13 22.21 -12.59
N ALA A 135 0.19 21.84 -13.87
CA ALA A 135 0.85 20.61 -14.30
C ALA A 135 2.31 20.66 -13.82
N ALA A 136 2.73 19.63 -13.08
CA ALA A 136 4.03 19.53 -12.42
C ALA A 136 5.20 19.36 -13.42
N SER A 137 5.39 20.31 -14.34
CA SER A 137 6.71 20.60 -14.89
C SER A 137 7.53 21.27 -13.78
N SER A 138 7.98 20.46 -12.83
CA SER A 138 8.42 20.86 -11.48
C SER A 138 9.72 21.66 -11.43
N SER A 139 10.46 21.77 -12.54
CA SER A 139 11.80 22.33 -12.54
C SER A 139 11.87 23.82 -12.87
N TYR A 140 10.84 24.42 -13.49
CA TYR A 140 10.92 25.78 -14.02
C TYR A 140 9.63 26.60 -13.80
N THR A 141 9.76 27.92 -13.66
CA THR A 141 8.65 28.87 -13.54
C THR A 141 8.94 30.11 -14.37
N VAL A 142 7.90 30.82 -14.83
CA VAL A 142 8.08 32.06 -15.59
C VAL A 142 7.93 33.24 -14.63
N ARG A 143 8.97 34.08 -14.53
CA ARG A 143 8.94 35.36 -13.81
C ARG A 143 9.45 36.46 -14.74
N ASN A 144 8.76 37.60 -14.78
CA ASN A 144 9.13 38.74 -15.63
C ASN A 144 9.36 38.35 -17.10
N ASN A 145 8.49 37.50 -17.65
CA ASN A 145 8.59 36.98 -19.02
C ASN A 145 9.83 36.11 -19.32
N VAL A 146 10.54 35.64 -18.28
CA VAL A 146 11.74 34.82 -18.40
C VAL A 146 11.57 33.52 -17.61
N MET A 147 12.00 32.41 -18.20
CA MET A 147 11.95 31.09 -17.57
C MET A 147 13.09 30.97 -16.56
N VAL A 148 12.79 30.60 -15.31
CA VAL A 148 13.76 30.46 -14.22
C VAL A 148 13.58 29.12 -13.48
N PRO A 149 14.66 28.46 -13.03
CA PRO A 149 14.55 27.21 -12.30
C PRO A 149 13.94 27.40 -10.90
N ARG A 150 13.08 26.47 -10.48
CA ARG A 150 12.46 26.46 -9.16
C ARG A 150 13.38 25.73 -8.17
N GLY A 151 13.90 26.45 -7.17
CA GLY A 151 14.69 25.85 -6.07
C GLY A 151 16.17 26.24 -5.99
N GLY A 152 16.69 27.04 -6.93
CA GLY A 152 18.02 27.61 -6.80
C GLY A 152 18.10 28.63 -5.65
N SER A 153 19.20 28.58 -4.88
CA SER A 153 19.61 29.65 -3.96
C SER A 153 19.51 31.00 -4.68
N ALA A 154 19.19 32.09 -3.98
CA ALA A 154 18.91 33.40 -4.60
C ALA A 154 20.02 33.89 -5.55
N THR A 155 21.25 33.40 -5.37
CA THR A 155 22.44 33.62 -6.20
C THR A 155 22.58 32.75 -7.45
N SER A 156 21.74 31.71 -7.64
CA SER A 156 21.80 30.76 -8.77
C SER A 156 20.51 30.73 -9.60
N ARG A 157 19.62 31.70 -9.43
CA ARG A 157 18.38 31.85 -10.22
C ARG A 157 18.63 32.59 -11.53
N LEU A 158 19.59 32.10 -12.31
CA LEU A 158 19.81 32.64 -13.65
C LEU A 158 18.61 32.26 -14.53
N ALA A 159 18.21 33.20 -15.39
CA ALA A 159 17.34 32.93 -16.51
C ALA A 159 17.84 31.66 -17.21
N VAL A 160 16.93 30.76 -17.55
CA VAL A 160 17.23 29.65 -18.45
C VAL A 160 17.58 30.28 -19.79
N SER A 161 18.88 30.43 -20.04
CA SER A 161 19.40 30.78 -21.35
C SER A 161 19.40 29.50 -22.16
N THR A 162 18.65 29.47 -23.25
CA THR A 162 18.86 28.45 -24.27
C THR A 162 20.32 28.55 -24.72
N ALA A 163 21.06 27.44 -24.70
CA ALA A 163 22.38 27.43 -25.29
C ALA A 163 22.26 27.83 -26.76
N THR A 164 23.04 28.82 -27.19
CA THR A 164 23.10 29.20 -28.60
C THR A 164 23.48 27.97 -29.40
N LEU A 165 22.61 27.53 -30.32
CA LEU A 165 22.88 26.37 -31.17
C LEU A 165 24.09 26.71 -32.05
N THR A 166 25.26 26.17 -31.75
CA THR A 166 26.44 26.37 -32.60
C THR A 166 26.65 25.15 -33.48
N ARG A 167 26.77 25.35 -34.80
CA ARG A 167 27.16 24.30 -35.74
C ARG A 167 28.64 24.46 -36.08
N ARG A 168 29.40 23.36 -36.01
CA ARG A 168 30.79 23.32 -36.49
C ARG A 168 30.79 22.99 -37.98
N VAL A 169 31.49 23.77 -38.78
CA VAL A 169 31.59 23.60 -40.24
C VAL A 169 33.06 23.64 -40.66
N PRO A 170 33.60 22.59 -41.29
CA PRO A 170 34.97 22.62 -41.80
C PRO A 170 35.09 23.65 -42.93
N LEU A 171 36.06 24.55 -42.84
CA LEU A 171 36.30 25.62 -43.82
C LEU A 171 37.06 25.09 -45.04
N GLY A 172 36.40 24.20 -45.79
CA GLY A 172 36.89 23.58 -47.03
C GLY A 172 36.19 24.07 -48.30
N ALA A 173 36.30 23.31 -49.39
CA ALA A 173 35.80 23.69 -50.73
C ALA A 173 34.26 23.78 -50.86
N ASN A 174 33.51 23.34 -49.84
CA ASN A 174 32.05 23.21 -49.91
C ASN A 174 31.30 24.14 -48.93
N VAL A 175 31.94 25.22 -48.44
CA VAL A 175 31.26 26.17 -47.55
C VAL A 175 30.50 27.20 -48.37
N THR A 176 29.21 27.37 -48.08
CA THR A 176 28.39 28.38 -48.78
C THR A 176 28.67 29.79 -48.25
N THR A 177 28.44 30.80 -49.09
CA THR A 177 28.56 32.22 -48.68
C THR A 177 27.68 32.56 -47.47
N ALA A 178 26.50 31.92 -47.36
CA ALA A 178 25.61 32.08 -46.21
C ALA A 178 26.21 31.51 -44.92
N GLU A 179 26.89 30.36 -45.00
CA GLU A 179 27.60 29.76 -43.86
C GLU A 179 28.83 30.60 -43.45
N LEU A 180 29.54 31.18 -44.41
CA LEU A 180 30.64 32.12 -44.13
C LEU A 180 30.14 33.42 -43.48
N ALA A 181 28.96 33.90 -43.86
CA ALA A 181 28.36 35.10 -43.27
C ALA A 181 27.88 34.88 -41.83
N ALA A 182 27.47 33.66 -41.48
CA ALA A 182 27.04 33.28 -40.13
C ALA A 182 28.21 32.81 -39.23
N LEU A 183 29.44 32.88 -39.72
CA LEU A 183 30.65 32.47 -39.03
C LEU A 183 31.02 33.49 -37.93
N THR A 184 31.03 33.06 -36.67
CA THR A 184 31.42 33.92 -35.54
C THR A 184 32.83 33.63 -35.04
N ARG A 185 33.25 32.36 -35.06
CA ARG A 185 34.59 31.95 -34.61
C ARG A 185 35.20 30.93 -35.54
N VAL A 186 36.52 30.89 -35.57
CA VAL A 186 37.29 29.86 -36.27
C VAL A 186 38.25 29.21 -35.30
N HIS A 187 38.28 27.88 -35.35
CA HIS A 187 39.20 27.02 -34.63
C HIS A 187 40.16 26.38 -35.62
N LEU A 188 41.42 26.42 -35.29
CA LEU A 188 42.52 25.84 -36.03
C LEU A 188 43.13 24.73 -35.20
N LYS A 189 43.47 23.62 -35.84
CA LYS A 189 44.21 22.53 -35.23
C LYS A 189 45.39 22.12 -36.11
N SER A 190 46.56 22.04 -35.48
CA SER A 190 47.83 21.63 -36.08
C SER A 190 48.02 20.13 -35.98
N SER A 191 48.82 19.54 -36.87
CA SER A 191 49.24 18.12 -36.76
C SER A 191 50.06 17.84 -35.50
N SER A 192 50.71 18.86 -34.94
CA SER A 192 51.45 18.78 -33.68
C SER A 192 50.56 18.78 -32.43
N GLY A 193 49.25 18.94 -32.58
CA GLY A 193 48.30 19.07 -31.47
C GLY A 193 48.15 20.49 -30.93
N ALA A 194 48.81 21.50 -31.52
CA ALA A 194 48.54 22.89 -31.21
C ALA A 194 47.13 23.30 -31.68
N GLU A 195 46.43 24.07 -30.85
CA GLU A 195 45.09 24.59 -31.14
C GLU A 195 45.08 26.11 -31.00
N ALA A 196 44.42 26.78 -31.95
CA ALA A 196 44.24 28.22 -31.91
C ALA A 196 42.79 28.57 -32.28
N GLY A 197 42.29 29.70 -31.77
CA GLY A 197 40.95 30.16 -32.09
C GLY A 197 40.87 31.68 -32.14
N PHE A 198 40.09 32.20 -33.07
CA PHE A 198 39.88 33.64 -33.21
C PHE A 198 38.44 33.96 -33.63
N VAL A 199 38.02 35.19 -33.32
CA VAL A 199 36.70 35.72 -33.69
C VAL A 199 36.82 36.33 -35.08
N VAL A 200 35.87 35.97 -35.97
CA VAL A 200 35.82 36.49 -37.34
C VAL A 200 34.96 37.74 -37.36
N THR A 201 35.49 38.82 -37.91
CA THR A 201 34.78 40.10 -38.08
C THR A 201 34.27 40.31 -39.49
N GLY A 202 34.79 39.54 -40.45
CA GLY A 202 34.33 39.53 -41.83
C GLY A 202 35.05 38.48 -42.65
N PHE A 203 34.57 38.23 -43.86
CA PHE A 203 35.21 37.30 -44.79
C PHE A 203 35.22 37.89 -46.20
N GLN A 204 36.16 37.44 -47.00
CA GLN A 204 36.18 37.66 -48.45
C GLN A 204 36.58 36.35 -49.13
N GLU A 205 35.94 36.04 -50.24
CA GLU A 205 36.30 34.89 -51.07
C GLU A 205 36.93 35.40 -52.36
N GLN A 206 38.16 34.99 -52.64
CA GLN A 206 38.87 35.37 -53.86
C GLN A 206 39.67 34.18 -54.40
N ALA A 207 39.42 33.81 -55.65
CA ALA A 207 40.16 32.77 -56.38
C ALA A 207 40.27 31.41 -55.64
N GLY A 208 39.20 30.97 -54.96
CA GLY A 208 39.18 29.71 -54.21
C GLY A 208 39.95 29.74 -52.88
N GLN A 209 40.27 30.94 -52.39
CA GLN A 209 40.81 31.18 -51.05
C GLN A 209 39.81 32.00 -50.24
N ILE A 210 39.72 31.69 -48.95
CA ILE A 210 38.87 32.38 -47.99
C ILE A 210 39.75 33.26 -47.12
N TYR A 211 39.56 34.57 -47.20
CA TYR A 211 40.22 35.57 -46.39
C TYR A 211 39.33 35.84 -45.18
N LEU A 212 39.77 35.40 -44.01
CA LEU A 212 39.07 35.60 -42.75
C LEU A 212 39.67 36.81 -42.06
N ASN A 213 38.88 37.86 -41.92
CA ASN A 213 39.28 39.05 -41.20
C ASN A 213 38.98 38.87 -39.71
N ALA A 214 39.93 39.27 -38.87
CA ALA A 214 39.80 39.30 -37.43
C ALA A 214 40.38 40.61 -36.90
N MET A 215 40.06 40.93 -35.64
CA MET A 215 40.43 42.21 -35.02
C MET A 215 41.93 42.55 -35.09
N TYR A 216 42.79 41.53 -35.21
CA TYR A 216 44.24 41.68 -35.10
C TYR A 216 45.02 41.18 -36.32
N GLY A 217 44.35 40.95 -37.46
CA GLY A 217 44.97 40.45 -38.68
C GLY A 217 44.03 39.60 -39.52
N THR A 218 44.57 39.07 -40.61
CA THR A 218 43.81 38.25 -41.58
C THR A 218 44.42 36.86 -41.66
N VAL A 219 43.58 35.84 -41.81
CA VAL A 219 44.00 34.45 -42.03
C VAL A 219 43.45 34.00 -43.38
N VAL A 220 44.32 33.49 -44.24
CA VAL A 220 43.95 32.99 -45.56
C VAL A 220 43.87 31.48 -45.51
N VAL A 221 42.70 30.94 -45.84
CA VAL A 221 42.41 29.51 -45.82
C VAL A 221 42.19 29.02 -47.25
N LYS A 222 42.82 27.90 -47.60
CA LYS A 222 42.62 27.20 -48.88
C LYS A 222 42.45 25.72 -48.60
N GLN A 223 41.38 25.12 -49.09
CA GLN A 223 41.10 23.69 -48.97
C GLN A 223 41.21 23.15 -47.53
N GLY A 224 40.75 23.92 -46.54
CA GLY A 224 40.78 23.48 -45.13
C GLY A 224 42.12 23.66 -44.42
N GLN A 225 43.10 24.32 -45.03
CA GLN A 225 44.40 24.62 -44.44
C GLN A 225 44.68 26.13 -44.40
N VAL A 226 45.43 26.59 -43.39
CA VAL A 226 45.92 27.97 -43.35
C VAL A 226 47.11 28.09 -44.28
N VAL A 227 46.99 28.96 -45.28
CA VAL A 227 48.06 29.23 -46.27
C VAL A 227 48.93 30.39 -45.84
N SER A 228 48.32 31.42 -45.25
CA SER A 228 49.06 32.56 -44.70
C SER A 228 48.25 33.24 -43.61
N SER A 229 48.95 33.97 -42.75
CA SER A 229 48.34 34.87 -41.77
C SER A 229 49.12 36.18 -41.71
N SER A 230 48.45 37.26 -41.31
CA SER A 230 49.03 38.60 -41.25
C SER A 230 48.78 39.28 -39.91
N GLY A 231 49.50 40.37 -39.66
CA GLY A 231 49.36 41.17 -38.45
C GLY A 231 49.80 40.45 -37.18
N LYS A 232 49.21 40.83 -36.04
CA LYS A 232 49.53 40.22 -34.74
C LYS A 232 49.06 38.77 -34.67
N LEU A 233 48.06 38.40 -35.47
CA LEU A 233 47.62 37.02 -35.62
C LEU A 233 48.72 36.09 -36.15
N ALA A 234 49.57 36.55 -37.07
CA ALA A 234 50.70 35.74 -37.56
C ALA A 234 51.67 35.36 -36.43
N SER A 235 51.99 36.31 -35.55
CA SER A 235 52.86 36.05 -34.39
C SER A 235 52.25 35.10 -33.35
N ILE A 236 50.92 35.08 -33.24
CA ILE A 236 50.18 34.19 -32.33
C ILE A 236 50.06 32.78 -32.92
N LEU A 237 49.82 32.69 -34.23
CA LEU A 237 49.69 31.43 -34.95
C LEU A 237 51.03 30.75 -35.21
N GLY A 238 52.15 31.47 -35.13
CA GLY A 238 53.49 30.94 -35.30
C GLY A 238 53.70 30.21 -36.63
N ASP A 239 54.78 29.43 -36.71
CA ASP A 239 55.17 28.67 -37.90
C ASP A 239 54.52 27.27 -37.96
N PHE A 240 53.31 27.12 -37.41
CA PHE A 240 52.61 25.83 -37.37
C PHE A 240 51.88 25.53 -38.70
N THR A 241 51.85 24.25 -39.06
CA THR A 241 51.04 23.76 -40.19
C THR A 241 49.62 23.43 -39.71
N TRP A 242 48.71 24.37 -39.93
CA TRP A 242 47.30 24.24 -39.55
C TRP A 242 46.52 23.46 -40.60
N ASN A 243 46.26 22.17 -40.32
CA ASN A 243 45.68 21.24 -41.28
C ASN A 243 44.16 21.08 -41.14
N GLU A 244 43.59 21.51 -40.02
CA GLU A 244 42.15 21.44 -39.78
C GLU A 244 41.65 22.83 -39.37
N VAL A 245 40.87 23.44 -40.26
CA VAL A 245 40.22 24.73 -40.04
C VAL A 245 38.72 24.51 -39.90
N THR A 246 38.18 24.77 -38.72
CA THR A 246 36.75 24.60 -38.41
C THR A 246 36.12 25.93 -38.01
N GLY A 247 35.08 26.31 -38.72
CA GLY A 247 34.20 27.42 -38.40
C GLY A 247 33.15 27.05 -37.36
N ILE A 248 32.84 27.97 -36.47
CA ILE A 248 31.68 27.93 -35.60
C ILE A 248 30.67 28.92 -36.15
N ILE A 249 29.52 28.38 -36.53
CA ILE A 249 28.39 29.14 -37.04
C ILE A 249 27.36 29.24 -35.93
N THR A 250 26.87 30.45 -35.73
CA THR A 250 25.66 30.71 -34.96
C THR A 250 24.55 30.97 -35.96
N PRO A 251 23.58 30.05 -36.15
CA PRO A 251 22.46 30.29 -37.04
C PRO A 251 21.71 31.50 -36.49
N SER A 252 21.56 32.51 -37.35
CA SER A 252 20.66 33.63 -37.07
C SER A 252 19.24 33.05 -36.98
N SER A 253 18.64 33.17 -35.80
CA SER A 253 17.21 32.91 -35.56
C SER A 253 16.33 33.83 -36.38
#